data_AF-A0A811VJ46-F1
#
_entry.id   AF-A0A811VJ46-F1
#
_cell.length_a   1.000
_cell.length_b   1.000
_cell.length_c   1.000
_cell.angle_alpha   90.00
_cell.angle_beta   90.00
_cell.angle_gamma   90.00
#
_symmetry.space_group_name_H-M   'P 1'
#
loop_
_entity.id
_entity.type
_entity.pdbx_description
1 polymer ?
#
loop_
_entity_poly.entity_id
_entity_poly.type
_entity_poly.pdbx_seq_one_letter_code
_entity_poly.pdbx_strand_id
1 'polypeptide(L)'
;MYSRRSLYESKWRDLKDFIALHQMPKELKQRIEDYFQTSWSLNHGIDIYETLREFPEELRGDVSMHLHREILQLPIFEAASQGCLKLLSLHIKTNFCAPGEFLIHKGDALNYIYYLCNGSMEVIKDDMVVAILGKGDLVGSDINVHLVATSNGQMTATTNSAGQDVVVRSSSDVK
;
A
#
# COMPACT_ATOMS: atom_id res chain seq x y z
N MET A 1 -8.27 4.49 31.45
CA MET A 1 -8.83 5.20 30.29
C MET A 1 -7.95 6.34 29.73
N TYR A 2 -6.74 6.59 30.24
CA TYR A 2 -5.81 7.62 29.72
C TYR A 2 -4.75 7.11 28.72
N SER A 3 -4.74 5.82 28.37
CA SER A 3 -3.58 5.22 27.68
C SER A 3 -3.43 5.65 26.22
N ARG A 4 -4.52 5.77 25.46
CA ARG A 4 -4.43 6.02 24.00
C ARG A 4 -4.07 7.46 23.65
N ARG A 5 -4.60 8.45 24.38
CA ARG A 5 -4.23 9.86 24.19
C ARG A 5 -2.78 10.12 24.59
N SER A 6 -2.33 9.50 25.69
CA SER A 6 -0.92 9.55 26.12
C SER A 6 0.01 8.89 25.09
N LEU A 7 -0.39 7.75 24.51
CA LEU A 7 0.38 7.07 23.46
C LEU A 7 0.51 7.93 22.19
N TYR A 8 -0.57 8.59 21.78
CA TYR A 8 -0.56 9.55 20.67
C TYR A 8 0.46 10.67 20.94
N GLU A 9 0.34 11.33 22.09
CA GLU A 9 1.20 12.44 22.48
C GLU A 9 2.67 12.01 22.58
N SER A 10 2.95 10.79 23.06
CA SER A 10 4.30 10.25 23.09
C SER A 10 4.87 10.05 21.68
N LYS A 11 4.18 9.28 20.82
CA LYS A 11 4.66 9.03 19.45
C LYS A 11 4.78 10.31 18.63
N TRP A 12 3.89 11.28 18.87
CA TRP A 12 3.94 12.58 18.22
C TRP A 12 5.15 13.41 18.64
N ARG A 13 5.55 13.37 19.92
CA ARG A 13 6.78 14.00 20.39
C ARG A 13 7.99 13.33 19.75
N ASP A 14 8.07 12.00 19.78
CA ASP A 14 9.18 11.26 19.19
C ASP A 14 9.34 11.58 17.69
N LEU A 15 8.22 11.70 16.97
CA LEU A 15 8.21 12.10 15.56
C LEU A 15 8.75 13.53 15.36
N LYS A 16 8.32 14.49 16.18
CA LYS A 16 8.80 15.87 16.11
C LYS A 16 10.28 15.99 16.42
N ASP A 17 10.75 15.26 17.41
CA ASP A 17 12.16 15.21 17.77
C ASP A 17 12.99 14.59 16.62
N PHE A 18 12.49 13.53 15.99
CA PHE A 18 13.11 12.92 14.81
C PHE A 18 13.21 13.91 13.63
N ILE A 19 12.13 14.63 13.33
CA ILE A 19 12.08 15.65 12.27
C ILE A 19 13.07 16.79 12.55
N ALA A 20 13.12 17.26 13.80
CA ALA A 20 13.99 18.35 14.22
C ALA A 20 15.47 17.94 14.15
N LEU A 21 15.80 16.72 14.60
CA LEU A 21 17.16 16.18 14.61
C LEU A 21 17.74 16.03 13.19
N HIS A 22 16.90 15.67 12.21
CA HIS A 22 17.31 15.50 10.81
C HIS A 22 17.17 16.78 9.98
N GLN A 23 16.78 17.92 10.59
CA GLN A 23 16.60 19.21 9.92
C GLN A 23 15.75 19.10 8.64
N MET A 24 14.64 18.36 8.71
CA MET A 24 13.84 18.08 7.51
C MET A 24 13.24 19.37 6.94
N PRO A 25 13.14 19.50 5.60
CA PRO A 25 12.47 20.63 4.96
C PRO A 25 11.02 20.79 5.43
N LYS A 26 10.54 22.03 5.46
CA LYS A 26 9.19 22.36 5.96
C LYS A 26 8.08 21.59 5.24
N GLU A 27 8.21 21.40 3.93
CA GLU A 27 7.23 20.65 3.13
C GLU A 27 7.20 19.16 3.51
N LEU A 28 8.37 18.53 3.65
CA LEU A 28 8.48 17.14 4.07
C LEU A 28 7.95 16.94 5.50
N LYS A 29 8.24 17.89 6.40
CA LYS A 29 7.71 17.90 7.75
C LYS A 29 6.18 17.89 7.76
N GLN A 30 5.54 18.80 7.01
CA GLN A 30 4.08 18.86 6.93
C GLN A 30 3.50 17.55 6.41
N ARG A 31 4.10 16.99 5.36
CA ARG A 31 3.69 15.70 4.78
C ARG A 31 3.74 14.55 5.80
N ILE A 32 4.82 14.47 6.58
CA ILE A 32 4.99 13.44 7.62
C ILE A 32 3.97 13.64 8.76
N GLU A 33 3.74 14.89 9.16
CA GLU A 33 2.78 15.26 10.20
C GLU A 33 1.34 14.90 9.81
N ASP A 34 0.93 15.22 8.58
CA ASP A 34 -0.40 14.93 8.05
C ASP A 34 -0.63 13.43 7.87
N TYR A 35 0.39 12.70 7.40
CA TYR A 35 0.36 11.24 7.31
C TYR A 35 0.15 10.60 8.69
N PHE A 36 0.89 11.06 9.71
CA PHE A 36 0.77 10.52 11.06
C PHE A 36 -0.62 10.76 11.65
N GLN A 37 -1.16 11.97 11.51
CA GLN A 37 -2.50 12.30 12.01
C GLN A 37 -3.59 11.47 11.32
N THR A 38 -3.49 11.30 10.01
CA THR A 38 -4.47 10.54 9.23
C THR A 38 -4.41 9.05 9.57
N SER A 39 -3.19 8.48 9.62
CA SER A 39 -2.98 7.09 10.03
C SER A 39 -3.48 6.83 11.46
N TRP A 40 -3.24 7.78 12.38
CA TRP A 40 -3.75 7.68 13.74
C TRP A 40 -5.27 7.77 13.82
N SER A 41 -5.90 8.64 13.03
CA SER A 41 -7.36 8.75 12.98
C SER A 41 -8.03 7.48 12.45
N LEU A 42 -7.39 6.79 11.50
CA LEU A 42 -7.91 5.58 10.86
C LEU A 42 -7.69 4.33 11.72
N ASN A 43 -6.48 4.13 12.21
CA ASN A 43 -6.10 2.92 12.92
C ASN A 43 -6.19 3.07 14.45
N HIS A 44 -6.51 4.27 14.96
CA HIS A 44 -6.51 4.59 16.39
C HIS A 44 -5.20 4.22 17.10
N GLY A 45 -4.08 4.24 16.37
CA GLY A 45 -2.76 3.84 16.86
C GLY A 45 -2.54 2.32 16.99
N ILE A 46 -3.45 1.50 16.47
CA ILE A 46 -3.32 0.05 16.44
C ILE A 46 -2.55 -0.35 15.19
N ASP A 47 -1.32 -0.83 15.38
CA ASP A 47 -0.58 -1.48 14.32
C ASP A 47 -1.07 -2.93 14.23
N ILE A 48 -1.74 -3.25 13.11
CA ILE A 48 -2.30 -4.59 12.86
C ILE A 48 -1.19 -5.63 12.91
N TYR A 49 0.01 -5.34 12.39
CA TYR A 49 1.11 -6.30 12.34
C TYR A 49 1.65 -6.63 13.73
N GLU A 50 1.89 -5.61 14.56
CA GLU A 50 2.35 -5.81 15.94
C GLU A 50 1.26 -6.48 16.79
N THR A 51 0.00 -6.09 16.63
CA THR A 51 -1.13 -6.71 17.33
C THR A 51 -1.28 -8.19 16.96
N LEU A 52 -1.10 -8.50 15.67
CA LEU A 52 -1.20 -9.86 15.15
C LEU A 52 -0.01 -10.76 15.54
N ARG A 53 1.13 -10.16 15.91
CA ARG A 53 2.35 -10.88 16.27
C ARG A 53 2.22 -11.68 17.56
N GLU A 54 1.36 -11.24 18.48
CA GLU A 54 1.12 -11.92 19.76
C GLU A 54 0.33 -13.23 19.61
N PHE A 55 -0.39 -13.41 18.49
CA PHE A 55 -1.17 -14.62 18.24
C PHE A 55 -0.33 -15.75 17.61
N PRO A 56 -0.71 -17.02 17.85
CA PRO A 56 -0.21 -18.17 17.10
C PRO A 56 -0.44 -18.02 15.60
N GLU A 57 0.42 -18.62 14.79
CA GLU A 57 0.42 -18.51 13.32
C GLU A 57 -0.94 -18.85 12.69
N GLU A 58 -1.59 -19.92 13.18
CA GLU A 58 -2.91 -20.34 12.69
C GLU A 58 -3.98 -19.25 12.89
N LEU A 59 -4.08 -18.71 14.11
CA LEU A 59 -5.04 -17.66 14.44
C LEU A 59 -4.70 -16.35 13.72
N ARG A 60 -3.41 -16.04 13.59
CA ARG A 60 -2.93 -14.86 12.86
C ARG A 60 -3.42 -14.88 11.41
N GLY A 61 -3.25 -16.01 10.73
CA GLY A 61 -3.69 -16.14 9.35
C GLY A 61 -5.21 -16.05 9.22
N ASP A 62 -5.99 -16.65 10.14
CA ASP A 62 -7.46 -16.58 10.09
C ASP A 62 -7.97 -15.14 10.28
N VAL A 63 -7.40 -14.40 11.23
CA VAL A 63 -7.73 -12.98 11.43
C VAL A 63 -7.30 -12.16 10.22
N SER A 64 -6.10 -12.40 9.69
CA SER A 64 -5.57 -11.70 8.53
C SER A 64 -6.43 -11.92 7.27
N MET A 65 -6.93 -13.14 7.04
CA MET A 65 -7.87 -13.44 5.97
C MET A 65 -9.20 -12.68 6.12
N HIS A 66 -9.69 -12.54 7.35
CA HIS A 66 -10.90 -11.78 7.61
C HIS A 66 -10.71 -10.29 7.31
N LEU A 67 -9.58 -9.70 7.73
CA LEU A 67 -9.27 -8.29 7.51
C LEU A 67 -9.11 -7.94 6.02
N HIS A 68 -8.49 -8.83 5.24
CA HIS A 68 -8.22 -8.58 3.81
C HIS A 68 -9.21 -9.28 2.86
N ARG A 69 -10.37 -9.67 3.38
CA ARG A 69 -11.37 -10.44 2.61
C ARG A 69 -11.77 -9.76 1.30
N GLU A 70 -11.88 -8.43 1.27
CA GLU A 70 -12.24 -7.69 0.06
C GLU A 70 -11.23 -7.91 -1.08
N ILE A 71 -9.93 -7.86 -0.76
CA ILE A 71 -8.85 -8.06 -1.73
C ILE A 71 -8.78 -9.53 -2.14
N LEU A 72 -8.91 -10.45 -1.18
CA LEU A 72 -8.82 -11.90 -1.43
C LEU A 72 -10.01 -12.45 -2.24
N GLN A 73 -11.09 -11.68 -2.39
CA GLN A 73 -12.26 -12.01 -3.21
C GLN A 73 -12.14 -11.56 -4.67
N LEU A 74 -11.05 -10.89 -5.05
CA LEU A 74 -10.85 -10.47 -6.43
C LEU A 74 -10.74 -11.68 -7.37
N PRO A 75 -11.24 -11.58 -8.62
CA PRO A 75 -11.20 -12.68 -9.59
C PRO A 75 -9.80 -13.25 -9.85
N ILE A 76 -8.76 -12.42 -9.68
CA ILE A 76 -7.35 -12.84 -9.82
C ILE A 76 -6.94 -13.93 -8.81
N PHE A 77 -7.65 -14.07 -7.70
CA PHE A 77 -7.37 -15.04 -6.64
C PHE A 77 -8.36 -16.22 -6.63
N GLU A 78 -9.30 -16.30 -7.56
CA GLU A 78 -10.32 -17.36 -7.59
C GLU A 78 -9.71 -18.78 -7.70
N ALA A 79 -8.60 -18.92 -8.43
CA ALA A 79 -7.88 -20.18 -8.58
C ALA A 79 -6.95 -20.51 -7.39
N ALA A 80 -6.78 -19.59 -6.42
CA ALA A 80 -5.85 -19.78 -5.31
C ALA A 80 -6.46 -20.70 -4.22
N SER A 81 -5.64 -21.60 -3.68
CA SER A 81 -6.05 -22.45 -2.56
C SER A 81 -6.21 -21.64 -1.27
N GLN A 82 -7.00 -22.13 -0.32
CA GLN A 82 -7.19 -21.47 0.99
C GLN A 82 -5.85 -21.24 1.73
N GLY A 83 -4.92 -22.19 1.67
CA GLY A 83 -3.59 -22.01 2.26
C GLY A 83 -2.76 -20.91 1.57
N CYS A 84 -2.91 -20.76 0.25
CA CYS A 84 -2.27 -19.67 -0.50
C CYS A 84 -2.88 -18.31 -0.14
N LEU A 85 -4.21 -18.21 -0.04
CA LEU A 85 -4.90 -16.99 0.40
C LEU A 85 -4.51 -16.59 1.83
N LYS A 86 -4.39 -17.57 2.74
CA LYS A 86 -3.94 -17.36 4.12
C LYS A 86 -2.51 -16.84 4.17
N LEU A 87 -1.61 -17.38 3.35
CA LEU A 87 -0.24 -16.88 3.26
C LEU A 87 -0.21 -15.47 2.65
N LEU A 88 -0.97 -15.24 1.57
CA LEU A 88 -1.03 -13.95 0.90
C LEU A 88 -1.56 -12.85 1.84
N SER A 89 -2.61 -13.16 2.61
CA SER A 89 -3.23 -12.20 3.53
C SER A 89 -2.24 -11.63 4.55
N LEU A 90 -1.28 -12.46 5.01
CA LEU A 90 -0.23 -12.04 5.94
C LEU A 90 0.76 -11.04 5.32
N HIS A 91 0.85 -10.98 3.99
CA HIS A 91 1.74 -10.09 3.25
C HIS A 91 1.03 -8.84 2.70
N ILE A 92 -0.30 -8.72 2.82
CA ILE A 92 -1.06 -7.55 2.36
C ILE A 92 -0.82 -6.38 3.31
N LYS A 93 -0.23 -5.30 2.79
CA LYS A 93 -0.02 -4.04 3.51
C LYS A 93 -1.03 -3.00 3.03
N THR A 94 -1.69 -2.35 3.97
CA THR A 94 -2.46 -1.14 3.69
C THR A 94 -1.51 0.05 3.70
N ASN A 95 -1.59 0.88 2.66
CA ASN A 95 -0.84 2.12 2.59
C ASN A 95 -1.80 3.27 2.31
N PHE A 96 -1.55 4.40 2.96
CA PHE A 96 -2.35 5.61 2.79
C PHE A 96 -1.59 6.59 1.89
N CYS A 97 -2.30 7.20 0.95
CA CYS A 97 -1.74 8.20 0.06
C CYS A 97 -2.59 9.48 0.13
N ALA A 98 -1.99 10.57 0.61
CA ALA A 98 -2.68 11.84 0.73
C ALA A 98 -2.98 12.45 -0.65
N PRO A 99 -4.02 13.30 -0.79
CA PRO A 99 -4.34 13.96 -2.03
C PRO A 99 -3.15 14.76 -2.57
N GLY A 100 -2.86 14.59 -3.86
CA GLY A 100 -1.77 15.28 -4.53
C GLY A 100 -0.41 14.59 -4.41
N GLU A 101 -0.28 13.56 -3.58
CA GLU A 101 0.91 12.71 -3.53
C GLU A 101 0.98 11.74 -4.71
N PHE A 102 2.19 11.35 -5.07
CA PHE A 102 2.45 10.33 -6.08
C PHE A 102 2.67 8.98 -5.41
N LEU A 103 1.97 7.96 -5.91
CA LEU A 103 2.16 6.57 -5.47
C LEU A 103 3.34 5.93 -6.20
N ILE A 104 3.47 6.20 -7.50
CA ILE A 104 4.51 5.65 -8.37
C ILE A 104 5.04 6.78 -9.25
N HIS A 105 6.36 6.98 -9.26
CA HIS A 105 7.03 7.88 -10.19
C HIS A 105 7.56 7.13 -11.42
N LYS A 106 7.71 7.88 -12.52
CA LYS A 106 8.36 7.39 -13.73
C LYS A 106 9.79 6.97 -13.41
N GLY A 107 10.13 5.72 -13.71
CA GLY A 107 11.45 5.15 -13.44
C GLY A 107 11.56 4.37 -12.12
N ASP A 108 10.51 4.37 -11.29
CA ASP A 108 10.49 3.55 -10.08
C ASP A 108 10.34 2.06 -10.43
N ALA A 109 11.05 1.21 -9.68
CA ALA A 109 10.87 -0.23 -9.76
C ALA A 109 9.54 -0.62 -9.11
N LEU A 110 8.63 -1.22 -9.90
CA LEU A 110 7.37 -1.75 -9.42
C LEU A 110 7.60 -3.05 -8.64
N ASN A 111 7.63 -2.96 -7.32
CA ASN A 111 7.80 -4.10 -6.41
C ASN A 111 6.46 -4.64 -5.86
N TYR A 112 5.38 -3.88 -6.02
CA TYR A 112 4.07 -4.20 -5.46
C TYR A 112 2.97 -3.97 -6.48
N ILE A 113 1.90 -4.74 -6.34
CA ILE A 113 0.62 -4.47 -7.01
C ILE A 113 -0.28 -3.81 -5.98
N TYR A 114 -0.89 -2.70 -6.36
CA TYR A 114 -1.76 -1.91 -5.52
C TYR A 114 -3.21 -2.16 -5.91
N TYR A 115 -4.06 -2.32 -4.91
CA TYR A 115 -5.51 -2.38 -5.06
C TYR A 115 -6.11 -1.14 -4.42
N LEU A 116 -6.98 -0.44 -5.14
CA LEU A 116 -7.61 0.76 -4.62
C LEU A 116 -8.85 0.42 -3.79
N CYS A 117 -8.68 0.38 -2.47
CA CYS A 117 -9.76 0.10 -1.52
C CYS A 117 -10.81 1.22 -1.52
N ASN A 118 -10.37 2.48 -1.39
CA ASN A 118 -11.19 3.67 -1.48
C ASN A 118 -10.37 4.86 -2.02
N GLY A 119 -11.08 5.90 -2.47
CA GLY A 119 -10.47 7.11 -3.02
C GLY A 119 -10.47 7.12 -4.54
N SER A 120 -9.70 8.05 -5.11
CA SER A 120 -9.45 8.13 -6.54
C SER A 120 -8.00 8.49 -6.81
N MET A 121 -7.47 7.99 -7.92
CA MET A 121 -6.12 8.30 -8.39
C MET A 121 -6.16 8.74 -9.85
N GLU A 122 -5.34 9.71 -10.19
CA GLU A 122 -5.09 10.15 -11.56
C GLU A 122 -3.81 9.51 -12.09
N VAL A 123 -3.91 8.94 -13.28
CA VAL A 123 -2.76 8.47 -14.03
C VAL A 123 -2.32 9.59 -14.96
N ILE A 124 -1.11 10.09 -14.79
CA ILE A 124 -0.54 11.23 -15.51
C ILE A 124 0.58 10.73 -16.44
N LYS A 125 0.53 11.16 -17.70
CA LYS A 125 1.56 10.94 -18.71
C LYS A 125 1.78 12.21 -19.50
N ASP A 126 3.04 12.65 -19.62
CA ASP A 126 3.42 13.87 -20.34
C ASP A 126 2.61 15.11 -19.87
N ASP A 127 2.48 15.28 -18.56
CA ASP A 127 1.67 16.31 -17.87
C ASP A 127 0.16 16.30 -18.19
N MET A 128 -0.34 15.22 -18.81
CA MET A 128 -1.75 15.02 -19.09
C MET A 128 -2.33 13.86 -18.28
N VAL A 129 -3.53 14.04 -17.75
CA VAL A 129 -4.29 12.95 -17.11
C VAL A 129 -4.80 12.00 -18.20
N VAL A 130 -4.31 10.76 -18.20
CA VAL A 130 -4.67 9.72 -19.17
C VAL A 130 -5.71 8.73 -18.65
N ALA A 131 -5.82 8.58 -17.32
CA ALA A 131 -6.86 7.76 -16.70
C ALA A 131 -7.19 8.26 -15.29
N ILE A 132 -8.39 7.95 -14.83
CA ILE A 132 -8.80 8.12 -13.44
C ILE A 132 -9.17 6.73 -12.92
N LEU A 133 -8.53 6.34 -11.84
CA LEU A 133 -8.72 5.08 -11.15
C LEU A 133 -9.58 5.32 -9.91
N GLY A 134 -10.52 4.42 -9.68
CA GLY A 134 -11.45 4.46 -8.56
C GLY A 134 -11.38 3.19 -7.72
N LYS A 135 -12.27 3.13 -6.72
CA LYS A 135 -12.43 1.96 -5.87
C LYS A 135 -12.62 0.69 -6.73
N GLY A 136 -11.79 -0.31 -6.47
CA GLY A 136 -11.81 -1.61 -7.16
C GLY A 136 -10.75 -1.75 -8.25
N ASP A 137 -10.08 -0.67 -8.63
CA ASP A 137 -9.05 -0.72 -9.67
C ASP A 137 -7.72 -1.27 -9.13
N LEU A 138 -7.01 -2.00 -9.99
CA LEU A 138 -5.68 -2.57 -9.72
C LEU A 138 -4.62 -1.77 -10.48
N VAL A 139 -3.55 -1.41 -9.79
CA VAL A 139 -2.40 -0.68 -10.34
C VAL A 139 -1.15 -1.52 -10.17
N GLY A 140 -0.47 -1.80 -11.28
CA GLY A 140 0.76 -2.57 -11.26
C GLY A 140 1.15 -3.03 -12.66
N SER A 141 2.11 -3.94 -12.71
CA SER A 141 2.49 -4.63 -13.94
C SER A 141 1.55 -5.82 -14.20
N ASP A 142 1.41 -6.21 -15.47
CA ASP A 142 0.61 -7.35 -15.87
C ASP A 142 1.07 -8.63 -15.16
N ILE A 143 0.27 -9.10 -14.20
CA ILE A 143 0.58 -10.32 -13.43
C ILE A 143 0.63 -11.57 -14.33
N ASN A 144 -0.11 -11.53 -15.45
CA ASN A 144 -0.20 -12.63 -16.41
C ASN A 144 1.13 -12.86 -17.15
N VAL A 145 1.90 -11.80 -17.42
CA VAL A 145 3.20 -11.91 -18.09
C VAL A 145 4.24 -12.60 -17.19
N HIS A 146 4.11 -12.47 -15.88
CA HIS A 146 5.00 -13.14 -14.91
C HIS A 146 4.58 -14.57 -14.57
N LEU A 147 3.29 -14.91 -14.61
CA LEU A 147 2.80 -16.27 -14.31
C LEU A 147 3.12 -17.28 -15.43
N VAL A 148 3.21 -16.81 -16.69
CA VAL A 148 3.60 -17.68 -17.82
C VAL A 148 5.09 -18.06 -17.77
N ALA A 149 5.92 -17.35 -17.00
CA ALA A 149 7.36 -17.58 -16.93
C ALA A 149 7.79 -18.72 -16.00
N THR A 150 6.90 -19.26 -15.15
CA THR A 150 7.27 -20.28 -14.14
C THR A 150 7.14 -21.73 -14.60
N SER A 151 6.58 -22.00 -15.79
CA SER A 151 6.43 -23.40 -16.24
C SER A 151 7.71 -24.02 -16.83
N ASN A 152 8.69 -23.24 -17.31
CA ASN A 152 9.78 -23.79 -18.15
C ASN A 152 11.22 -23.29 -17.86
N GLY A 153 11.58 -22.98 -16.61
CA GLY A 153 12.98 -23.08 -16.16
C GLY A 153 14.08 -22.30 -16.91
N GLN A 154 13.78 -21.20 -17.60
CA GLN A 154 14.78 -20.30 -18.18
C GLN A 154 14.44 -18.84 -17.91
N MET A 155 15.20 -18.23 -17.00
CA MET A 155 15.20 -16.78 -16.80
C MET A 155 15.82 -16.11 -18.04
N THR A 156 14.97 -15.54 -18.88
CA THR A 156 15.36 -14.53 -19.85
C THR A 156 14.34 -13.42 -19.79
N ALA A 157 14.64 -12.38 -18.99
CA ALA A 157 13.85 -11.16 -18.96
C ALA A 157 14.12 -10.38 -20.27
N THR A 158 13.37 -10.69 -21.33
CA THR A 158 13.29 -9.79 -22.49
C THR A 158 12.27 -8.70 -22.17
N THR A 159 12.78 -7.59 -21.65
CA THR A 159 12.03 -6.34 -21.45
C THR A 159 11.78 -5.69 -22.83
N ASN A 160 10.85 -6.24 -23.60
CA ASN A 160 10.27 -5.54 -24.74
C ASN A 160 8.93 -4.92 -24.33
N SER A 161 8.94 -4.10 -23.28
CA SER A 161 7.93 -3.06 -23.10
C SER A 161 8.56 -1.76 -23.55
N ALA A 162 8.22 -1.34 -24.77
CA ALA A 162 8.41 0.04 -25.19
C ALA A 162 7.85 0.94 -24.08
N GLY A 163 8.72 1.78 -23.51
CA GLY A 163 8.46 2.54 -22.28
C GLY A 163 7.10 3.21 -22.30
N GLN A 164 6.20 2.75 -21.44
CA GLN A 164 5.01 3.51 -21.11
C GLN A 164 5.32 4.30 -19.84
N ASP A 165 5.74 5.53 -20.11
CA ASP A 165 5.91 6.60 -19.14
C ASP A 165 4.57 6.92 -18.46
N VAL A 166 4.37 6.39 -17.26
CA VAL A 166 3.12 6.57 -16.54
C VAL A 166 3.43 6.87 -15.07
N VAL A 167 2.87 7.97 -14.57
CA VAL A 167 2.96 8.42 -13.18
C VAL A 167 1.58 8.28 -12.55
N VAL A 168 1.47 7.65 -11.38
CA VAL A 168 0.17 7.48 -10.70
C VAL A 168 0.13 8.41 -9.50
N ARG A 169 -0.76 9.39 -9.56
CA ARG A 169 -0.98 10.44 -8.55
C ARG A 169 -2.29 10.20 -7.82
N SER A 170 -2.32 10.34 -6.52
CA SER A 170 -3.56 10.37 -5.75
C SER A 170 -4.32 11.67 -6.04
N SER A 171 -5.56 11.58 -6.51
CA SER A 171 -6.45 12.73 -6.75
C SER A 171 -7.38 13.01 -5.58
N SER A 172 -7.50 12.09 -4.62
CA SER A 172 -8.28 12.21 -3.38
C SER A 172 -7.77 11.22 -2.34
N ASP A 173 -8.11 11.38 -1.05
CA ASP A 173 -7.67 10.48 0.03
C ASP A 173 -7.82 9.01 -0.37
N VAL A 174 -6.70 8.35 -0.65
CA VAL A 174 -6.69 6.92 -0.94
C VAL A 174 -6.65 6.21 0.40
N LYS A 175 -7.80 5.66 0.81
CA LYS A 175 -7.96 4.89 2.04
C LYS A 175 -7.98 3.41 1.75
#